data_AF-A0A6P4FHF0-F1
#
_entry.id   AF-A0A6P4FHF0-F1
#
_cell.length_a   1.000
_cell.length_b   1.000
_cell.length_c   1.000
_cell.angle_alpha   90.00
_cell.angle_beta   90.00
_cell.angle_gamma   90.00
#
_symmetry.space_group_name_H-M   'P 1'
#
loop_
_entity.id
_entity.type
_entity.pdbx_description
1 polymer ?
#
loop_
_entity_poly.entity_id
_entity_poly.type
_entity_poly.pdbx_seq_one_letter_code
_entity_poly.pdbx_strand_id
1 'polypeptide(L)'
;MSSLLQLATRTLRSSMIQVRSVTTTTPRQIKEIQEKQENNVRIFEGVNVESPRANLMLKSACQSTFCPECTLGLDIKHTDVLILSQYVRSDGCMLPRRITGLCHRQQKKMGTLVTMAQKAGLMPNLAPTWSKKDPKKRFGWRKFNKYFLESTIKY
;
A
#
# COMPACT_ATOMS: atom_id res chain seq x y z
N MET A 1 -23.88 0.61 -74.90
CA MET A 1 -24.43 0.35 -73.55
C MET A 1 -23.51 -0.67 -72.88
N SER A 2 -22.43 -0.21 -72.25
CA SER A 2 -22.34 0.11 -70.82
C SER A 2 -22.28 -1.13 -69.92
N SER A 3 -21.07 -1.55 -69.54
CA SER A 3 -20.66 -1.76 -68.15
C SER A 3 -19.27 -2.39 -68.08
N LEU A 4 -18.25 -1.55 -67.85
CA LEU A 4 -16.96 -1.98 -67.35
C LEU A 4 -17.11 -2.23 -65.84
N LEU A 5 -17.12 -3.50 -65.42
CA LEU A 5 -17.01 -3.85 -64.00
C LEU A 5 -15.53 -3.85 -63.61
N GLN A 6 -15.06 -2.71 -63.07
CA GLN A 6 -13.78 -2.65 -62.39
C GLN A 6 -13.88 -3.41 -61.06
N LEU A 7 -13.25 -4.57 -60.97
CA LEU A 7 -13.02 -5.26 -59.71
C LEU A 7 -11.92 -4.52 -58.94
N ALA A 8 -12.32 -3.72 -57.95
CA ALA A 8 -11.42 -3.12 -56.98
C ALA A 8 -10.84 -4.23 -56.08
N THR A 9 -9.58 -4.61 -56.31
CA THR A 9 -8.83 -5.45 -55.37
C THR A 9 -8.58 -4.66 -54.09
N ARG A 10 -9.42 -4.87 -53.07
CA ARG A 10 -9.18 -4.37 -51.71
C ARG A 10 -7.91 -5.03 -51.18
N THR A 11 -6.81 -4.27 -51.14
CA THR A 11 -5.63 -4.67 -50.39
C THR A 11 -5.98 -4.69 -48.91
N LEU A 12 -6.09 -5.89 -48.33
CA LEU A 12 -6.15 -6.07 -46.89
C LEU A 12 -4.80 -5.61 -46.31
N ARG A 13 -4.72 -4.35 -45.88
CA ARG A 13 -3.65 -3.89 -45.00
C ARG A 13 -3.83 -4.59 -43.66
N SER A 14 -3.17 -5.74 -43.50
CA SER A 14 -2.95 -6.37 -42.20
C SER A 14 -2.17 -5.39 -41.33
N SER A 15 -2.86 -4.65 -40.47
CA SER A 15 -2.23 -3.97 -39.35
C SER A 15 -1.75 -5.06 -38.39
N MET A 16 -0.49 -5.49 -38.54
CA MET A 16 0.19 -6.25 -37.50
C MET A 16 0.23 -5.35 -36.25
N ILE A 17 -0.66 -5.62 -35.31
CA ILE A 17 -0.61 -5.06 -33.98
C ILE A 17 0.66 -5.63 -33.35
N GLN A 18 1.74 -4.86 -33.35
CA GLN A 18 2.94 -5.20 -32.58
C GLN A 18 2.56 -5.13 -31.09
N VAL A 19 2.18 -6.28 -30.53
CA VAL A 19 2.01 -6.43 -29.09
C VAL A 19 3.42 -6.43 -28.49
N ARG A 20 3.86 -5.27 -27.98
CA ARG A 20 5.08 -5.21 -27.15
C ARG A 20 4.82 -6.01 -25.88
N SER A 21 5.40 -7.20 -25.78
CA SER A 21 5.35 -8.01 -24.56
C SER A 21 6.24 -7.37 -23.50
N VAL A 22 5.63 -6.81 -22.45
CA VAL A 22 6.35 -6.39 -21.25
C VAL A 22 6.53 -7.62 -20.36
N THR A 23 7.72 -8.18 -20.34
CA THR A 23 8.10 -9.23 -19.38
C THR A 23 8.36 -8.58 -18.01
N THR A 24 7.51 -8.88 -17.03
CA THR A 24 7.73 -8.51 -15.63
C THR A 24 8.33 -9.70 -14.89
N THR A 25 9.43 -9.48 -14.17
CA THR A 25 9.98 -10.49 -13.26
C THR A 25 9.14 -10.56 -11.98
N THR A 26 9.07 -11.73 -11.35
CA THR A 26 8.42 -11.86 -10.04
C THR A 26 9.17 -11.02 -9.01
N PRO A 27 8.48 -10.16 -8.24
CA PRO A 27 9.15 -9.38 -7.20
C PRO A 27 9.76 -10.32 -6.16
N ARG A 28 11.08 -10.29 -6.01
CA ARG A 28 11.75 -10.94 -4.88
C ARG A 28 11.31 -10.19 -3.61
N GLN A 29 10.71 -10.88 -2.65
CA GLN A 29 10.17 -10.31 -1.40
C GLN A 29 11.28 -9.95 -0.40
N ILE A 30 12.29 -9.20 -0.87
CA ILE A 30 13.44 -8.76 -0.07
C ILE A 30 12.96 -7.65 0.86
N LYS A 31 13.35 -7.74 2.14
CA LYS A 31 12.81 -6.85 3.19
C LYS A 31 13.74 -5.70 3.55
N GLU A 32 15.05 -5.88 3.47
CA GLU A 32 16.02 -4.85 3.84
C GLU A 32 17.16 -4.76 2.83
N ILE A 33 17.55 -3.53 2.50
CA ILE A 33 18.72 -3.23 1.68
C ILE A 33 19.74 -2.57 2.61
N GLN A 34 20.90 -3.21 2.79
CA GLN A 34 21.97 -2.72 3.64
C GLN A 34 23.07 -2.09 2.79
N GLU A 35 23.51 -0.89 3.17
CA GLU A 35 24.65 -0.19 2.55
C GLU A 35 25.87 -0.34 3.47
N LYS A 36 26.96 -0.88 2.93
CA LYS A 36 28.27 -0.95 3.59
C LYS A 36 29.29 -0.16 2.77
N GLN A 37 30.20 0.54 3.44
CA GLN A 37 31.28 1.28 2.76
C GLN A 37 32.63 0.74 3.23
N GLU A 38 33.36 0.10 2.32
CA GLU A 38 34.69 -0.46 2.58
C GLU A 38 35.68 0.14 1.57
N ASN A 39 36.77 0.74 2.05
CA ASN A 39 37.88 1.24 1.22
C ASN A 39 37.43 1.98 -0.06
N ASN A 40 36.47 2.91 0.09
CA ASN A 40 35.90 3.72 -1.00
C ASN A 40 34.97 2.99 -1.99
N VAL A 41 34.62 1.74 -1.73
CA VAL A 41 33.59 0.98 -2.46
C VAL A 41 32.30 0.92 -1.63
N ARG A 42 31.15 1.18 -2.26
CA ARG A 42 29.83 1.02 -1.66
C ARG A 42 29.22 -0.31 -2.07
N ILE A 43 28.94 -1.16 -1.08
CA ILE A 43 28.38 -2.50 -1.27
C ILE A 43 26.92 -2.45 -0.80
N PHE A 44 25.99 -2.82 -1.71
CA PHE A 44 24.56 -2.90 -1.42
C PHE A 44 24.14 -4.37 -1.34
N GLU A 45 23.73 -4.82 -0.16
CA GLU A 45 23.31 -6.20 0.09
C GLU A 45 21.79 -6.27 0.34
N GLY A 46 21.10 -7.20 -0.32
CA GLY A 46 19.69 -7.49 -0.07
C GLY A 46 19.54 -8.61 0.95
N VAL A 47 19.12 -8.28 2.17
CA VAL A 47 18.99 -9.24 3.28
C VAL A 47 17.52 -9.57 3.53
N ASN A 48 17.22 -10.87 3.65
CA ASN A 48 15.90 -11.34 4.06
C ASN A 48 15.80 -11.34 5.58
N VAL A 49 15.14 -10.33 6.14
CA VAL A 49 14.98 -10.17 7.59
C VAL A 49 13.64 -10.73 8.06
N GLU A 50 13.62 -11.60 9.06
CA GLU A 50 12.35 -12.08 9.63
C GLU A 50 11.64 -10.99 10.44
N SER A 51 10.31 -11.09 10.56
CA SER A 51 9.60 -10.09 11.37
C SER A 51 9.83 -10.37 12.85
N PRO A 52 10.08 -9.35 13.69
CA PRO A 52 10.25 -9.56 15.13
C PRO A 52 8.99 -10.10 15.82
N ARG A 53 7.84 -10.03 15.13
CA ARG A 53 6.52 -10.47 15.61
C ARG A 53 6.11 -11.85 15.07
N ALA A 54 6.99 -12.56 14.38
CA ALA A 54 6.67 -13.85 13.78
C ALA A 54 6.06 -14.83 14.79
N ASN A 55 6.59 -14.87 16.00
CA ASN A 55 6.13 -15.75 17.08
C ASN A 55 4.74 -15.38 17.65
N LEU A 56 4.27 -14.15 17.42
CA LEU A 56 3.01 -13.62 17.95
C LEU A 56 1.88 -13.61 16.90
N MET A 57 2.13 -14.17 15.71
CA MET A 57 1.16 -14.22 14.63
C MET A 57 -0.02 -15.14 14.99
N LEU A 58 -1.23 -14.70 14.65
CA LEU A 58 -2.42 -15.55 14.76
C LEU A 58 -2.38 -16.64 13.69
N LYS A 59 -2.77 -17.88 14.05
CA LYS A 59 -2.85 -18.99 13.09
C LYS A 59 -3.78 -18.67 11.91
N SER A 60 -4.87 -17.95 12.17
CA SER A 60 -5.82 -17.47 11.14
C SER A 60 -5.20 -16.43 10.21
N ALA A 61 -4.21 -15.66 10.66
CA ALA A 61 -3.52 -14.66 9.86
C ALA A 61 -2.52 -15.29 8.88
N CYS A 62 -2.18 -16.58 9.05
CA CYS A 62 -1.33 -17.33 8.12
C CYS A 62 -2.09 -17.77 6.84
N GLN A 63 -3.40 -17.56 6.76
CA GLN A 63 -4.19 -17.85 5.57
C GLN A 63 -3.99 -16.77 4.49
N SER A 64 -4.14 -17.15 3.22
CA SER A 64 -3.88 -16.28 2.06
C SER A 64 -4.76 -15.02 1.99
N THR A 65 -5.93 -15.05 2.63
CA THR A 65 -6.86 -13.92 2.71
C THR A 65 -7.34 -13.74 4.15
N PHE A 66 -6.72 -12.83 4.88
CA PHE A 66 -7.09 -12.49 6.25
C PHE A 66 -7.66 -11.07 6.31
N CYS A 67 -8.87 -10.96 6.86
CA CYS A 67 -9.61 -9.71 6.97
C CYS A 67 -10.04 -9.54 8.44
N PRO A 68 -9.50 -8.61 9.25
CA PRO A 68 -9.75 -8.55 10.69
C PRO A 68 -11.23 -8.54 11.08
N GLU A 69 -12.02 -7.70 10.41
CA GLU A 69 -13.46 -7.59 10.70
C GLU A 69 -14.26 -8.76 10.12
N CYS A 70 -13.79 -9.44 9.07
CA CYS A 70 -14.52 -10.57 8.47
C CYS A 70 -14.21 -11.90 9.18
N THR A 71 -12.94 -12.10 9.56
CA THR A 71 -12.45 -13.35 10.14
C THR A 71 -12.57 -13.34 11.66
N LEU A 72 -12.28 -12.20 12.32
CA LEU A 72 -12.31 -12.07 13.78
C LEU A 72 -13.55 -11.33 14.30
N GLY A 73 -14.35 -10.70 13.43
CA GLY A 73 -15.51 -9.92 13.85
C GLY A 73 -15.16 -8.65 14.65
N LEU A 74 -13.92 -8.16 14.54
CA LEU A 74 -13.46 -6.99 15.29
C LEU A 74 -14.04 -5.69 14.72
N ASP A 75 -14.59 -4.86 15.60
CA ASP A 75 -14.95 -3.48 15.27
C ASP A 75 -13.74 -2.55 15.49
N ILE A 76 -13.09 -2.16 14.39
CA ILE A 76 -11.85 -1.37 14.42
C ILE A 76 -12.16 0.11 14.33
N LYS A 77 -11.64 0.88 15.29
CA LYS A 77 -11.75 2.33 15.39
C LYS A 77 -10.45 3.03 14.99
N HIS A 78 -10.53 4.34 14.74
CA HIS A 78 -9.34 5.13 14.41
C HIS A 78 -8.41 5.32 15.62
N THR A 79 -8.92 5.06 16.83
CA THR A 79 -8.18 5.05 18.09
C THR A 79 -7.30 3.83 18.27
N ASP A 80 -7.55 2.74 17.53
CA ASP A 80 -6.89 1.45 17.73
C ASP A 80 -5.53 1.41 17.04
N VAL A 81 -4.63 2.28 17.50
CA VAL A 81 -3.30 2.52 16.91
C VAL A 81 -2.47 1.24 16.82
N LEU A 82 -2.62 0.33 17.79
CA LEU A 82 -1.87 -0.94 17.80
C LEU A 82 -2.24 -1.84 16.62
N ILE A 83 -3.50 -1.85 16.20
CA ILE A 83 -3.98 -2.60 15.03
C ILE A 83 -3.59 -1.83 13.77
N LEU A 84 -3.89 -0.53 13.71
CA LEU A 84 -3.63 0.30 12.53
C LEU A 84 -2.14 0.34 12.15
N SER A 85 -1.25 0.41 13.14
CA SER A 85 0.20 0.44 12.91
C SER A 85 0.75 -0.80 12.20
N GLN A 86 0.04 -1.93 12.23
CA GLN A 86 0.46 -3.16 11.55
C GLN A 86 0.33 -3.05 10.03
N TYR A 87 -0.58 -2.21 9.55
CA TYR A 87 -0.86 -2.07 8.12
C TYR A 87 -0.11 -0.87 7.49
N VAL A 88 0.70 -0.16 8.26
CA VAL A 88 1.38 1.08 7.83
C VAL A 88 2.89 0.86 7.81
N ARG A 89 3.59 1.48 6.85
CA ARG A 89 5.05 1.48 6.79
C ARG A 89 5.65 2.38 7.89
N SER A 90 6.97 2.31 8.08
CA SER A 90 7.77 3.25 8.87
C SER A 90 7.43 4.73 8.59
N ASP A 91 7.13 5.06 7.33
CA ASP A 91 6.93 6.43 6.87
C ASP A 91 5.49 6.94 7.09
N GLY A 92 4.60 6.11 7.63
CA GLY A 92 3.18 6.46 7.77
C GLY A 92 2.35 6.15 6.52
N CYS A 93 2.93 5.63 5.44
CA CYS A 93 2.17 5.23 4.25
C CYS A 93 1.46 3.89 4.44
N MET A 94 0.22 3.80 3.96
CA MET A 94 -0.59 2.57 3.91
C MET A 94 0.10 1.49 3.06
N LEU A 95 0.21 0.26 3.57
CA LEU A 95 0.66 -0.89 2.78
C LEU A 95 -0.33 -1.23 1.64
N PRO A 96 0.16 -1.67 0.48
CA PRO A 96 -0.70 -2.02 -0.65
C PRO A 96 -1.48 -3.31 -0.40
N ARG A 97 -2.68 -3.41 -1.00
CA ARG A 97 -3.61 -4.54 -0.83
C ARG A 97 -2.99 -5.91 -1.09
N ARG A 98 -2.12 -6.01 -2.11
CA ARG A 98 -1.43 -7.25 -2.47
C ARG A 98 -0.50 -7.79 -1.37
N ILE A 99 -0.11 -6.93 -0.42
CA ILE A 99 0.75 -7.30 0.72
C ILE A 99 -0.11 -7.49 1.97
N THR A 100 -1.11 -6.65 2.20
CA THR A 100 -1.97 -6.74 3.39
C THR A 100 -2.94 -7.92 3.36
N GLY A 101 -3.28 -8.45 2.17
CA GLY A 101 -4.23 -9.56 2.03
C GLY A 101 -5.69 -9.17 2.31
N LEU A 102 -5.97 -7.87 2.47
CA LEU A 102 -7.30 -7.38 2.80
C LEU A 102 -8.27 -7.39 1.61
N CYS A 103 -9.54 -7.56 1.96
CA CYS A 103 -10.71 -7.38 1.13
C CYS A 103 -10.75 -5.92 0.62
N HIS A 104 -11.25 -5.65 -0.60
CA HIS A 104 -11.23 -4.29 -1.17
C HIS A 104 -11.92 -3.25 -0.27
N ARG A 105 -13.09 -3.59 0.27
CA ARG A 105 -13.85 -2.76 1.21
C ARG A 105 -13.05 -2.47 2.48
N GLN A 106 -12.41 -3.48 3.06
CA GLN A 106 -11.61 -3.32 4.28
C GLN A 106 -10.34 -2.50 4.03
N GLN A 107 -9.66 -2.70 2.90
CA GLN A 107 -8.51 -1.88 2.55
C GLN A 107 -8.88 -0.38 2.50
N LYS A 108 -10.04 -0.04 1.92
CA LYS A 108 -10.55 1.34 1.89
C LYS A 108 -10.90 1.84 3.29
N LYS A 109 -11.60 1.03 4.11
CA LYS A 109 -11.93 1.35 5.51
C LYS A 109 -10.66 1.62 6.33
N MET A 110 -9.68 0.71 6.28
CA MET A 110 -8.40 0.83 6.98
C MET A 110 -7.62 2.08 6.52
N GLY A 111 -7.58 2.38 5.23
CA GLY A 111 -6.95 3.60 4.73
C GLY A 111 -7.58 4.88 5.30
N THR A 112 -8.90 4.92 5.41
CA THR A 112 -9.61 6.04 6.04
C THR A 112 -9.30 6.14 7.53
N LEU A 113 -9.33 5.02 8.26
CA LEU A 113 -9.02 4.97 9.70
C LEU A 113 -7.59 5.41 10.00
N VAL A 114 -6.61 4.96 9.21
CA VAL A 114 -5.20 5.40 9.32
C VAL A 114 -5.11 6.91 9.09
N THR A 115 -5.80 7.43 8.07
CA THR A 115 -5.80 8.86 7.77
C THR A 115 -6.41 9.68 8.92
N MET A 116 -7.49 9.20 9.52
CA MET A 116 -8.12 9.81 10.70
C MET A 116 -7.15 9.80 11.89
N ALA A 117 -6.55 8.65 12.21
CA ALA A 117 -5.59 8.51 13.31
C ALA A 117 -4.38 9.46 13.17
N GLN A 118 -3.81 9.56 11.96
CA GLN A 118 -2.70 10.47 11.68
C GLN A 118 -3.10 11.94 11.82
N LYS A 119 -4.29 12.31 11.31
CA LYS A 119 -4.82 13.68 11.42
C LYS A 119 -5.14 14.05 12.87
N ALA A 120 -5.65 13.10 13.66
CA ALA A 120 -5.88 13.25 15.09
C ALA A 120 -4.58 13.36 15.89
N GLY A 121 -3.45 12.88 15.35
CA GLY A 121 -2.15 12.95 16.01
C GLY A 121 -1.84 11.74 16.90
N LEU A 122 -2.51 10.61 16.69
CA LEU A 122 -2.34 9.39 17.48
C LEU A 122 -1.09 8.57 17.07
N MET A 123 -0.52 8.85 15.89
CA MET A 123 0.64 8.13 15.33
C MET A 123 1.83 9.05 15.00
N PRO A 124 2.36 9.83 15.97
CA PRO A 124 3.47 10.75 15.72
C PRO A 124 4.78 10.02 15.35
N ASN A 125 4.96 8.79 15.82
CA ASN A 125 6.19 8.02 15.65
C ASN A 125 6.53 7.75 14.17
N LEU A 126 5.51 7.66 13.32
CA LEU A 126 5.62 7.41 11.88
C LEU A 126 5.78 8.69 11.06
N ALA A 127 5.74 9.86 11.70
CA ALA A 127 5.96 11.11 11.01
C ALA A 127 7.44 11.24 10.59
N PRO A 128 7.72 11.94 9.47
CA PRO A 128 9.08 12.09 8.99
C PRO A 128 9.93 12.86 10.00
N THR A 129 11.22 12.54 10.07
CA THR A 129 12.16 13.04 11.09
C THR A 129 12.18 14.57 11.20
N TRP A 130 12.11 15.28 10.07
CA TRP A 130 12.12 16.75 10.04
C TRP A 130 10.93 17.41 10.74
N SER A 131 9.81 16.69 10.93
CA SER A 131 8.62 17.20 11.62
C SER A 131 8.76 17.24 13.15
N LYS A 132 9.90 16.76 13.69
CA LYS A 132 10.14 16.54 15.12
C LYS A 132 9.10 15.64 15.80
N LYS A 133 8.26 14.97 15.01
CA LYS A 133 7.17 14.08 15.46
C LYS A 133 6.17 14.76 16.41
N ASP A 134 6.08 16.10 16.37
CA ASP A 134 5.22 16.87 17.27
C ASP A 134 3.94 17.34 16.56
N PRO A 135 2.74 16.83 16.92
CA PRO A 135 1.48 17.25 16.30
C PRO A 135 1.19 18.75 16.45
N LYS A 136 1.63 19.37 17.56
CA LYS A 136 1.43 20.79 17.87
C LYS A 136 2.22 21.73 16.96
N LYS A 137 3.28 21.24 16.31
CA LYS A 137 4.15 22.04 15.43
C LYS A 137 3.72 22.00 13.95
N ARG A 138 2.56 21.40 13.65
CA ARG A 138 2.04 21.31 12.28
C ARG A 138 1.62 22.68 11.74
N PHE A 139 1.75 22.85 10.44
CA PHE A 139 1.42 24.10 9.75
C PHE A 139 -0.08 24.44 9.82
N GLY A 140 -0.38 25.71 10.08
CA GLY A 140 -1.73 26.28 10.03
C GLY A 140 -2.71 25.63 11.01
N TRP A 141 -3.92 25.31 10.51
CA TRP A 141 -4.99 24.71 11.30
C TRP A 141 -4.73 23.25 11.70
N ARG A 142 -3.70 22.60 11.15
CA ARG A 142 -3.41 21.19 11.42
C ARG A 142 -2.83 20.95 12.82
N LYS A 143 -2.39 22.00 13.51
CA LYS A 143 -1.91 21.95 14.91
C LYS A 143 -3.01 21.77 15.94
N PHE A 144 -4.25 22.11 15.58
CA PHE A 144 -5.39 21.99 16.50
C PHE A 144 -5.85 20.54 16.60
N ASN A 145 -6.34 20.18 17.78
CA ASN A 145 -6.84 18.85 18.08
C ASN A 145 -8.04 18.54 17.18
N LYS A 146 -8.06 17.33 16.62
CA LYS A 146 -9.12 16.84 15.73
C LYS A 146 -9.57 15.47 16.20
N TYR A 147 -10.88 15.31 16.25
CA TYR A 147 -11.54 14.06 16.63
C TYR A 147 -12.45 13.65 15.48
N PHE A 148 -12.60 12.34 15.29
CA PHE A 148 -13.42 11.79 14.22
C PHE A 148 -14.50 10.89 14.81
N LEU A 149 -15.65 10.82 14.13
CA LEU A 149 -16.71 9.87 14.42
C LEU A 149 -16.71 8.82 13.32
N GLU A 150 -16.53 7.54 13.68
CA GLU A 150 -16.42 6.44 12.72
C GLU A 150 -17.72 6.21 11.95
N SER A 151 -18.85 6.57 12.53
CA SER A 151 -20.17 6.52 11.88
C SER A 151 -20.25 7.37 10.61
N THR A 152 -19.39 8.38 10.47
CA THR A 152 -19.36 9.25 9.28
C THR A 152 -18.55 8.67 8.12
N ILE A 153 -17.89 7.53 8.29
CA ILE A 153 -17.09 6.89 7.24
C ILE A 153 -18.02 6.33 6.17
N LYS A 154 -17.93 6.88 4.95
CA LYS A 154 -18.60 6.32 3.76
C LYS A 154 -17.63 5.36 3.05
N TYR A 155 -18.05 4.11 2.87
CA TYR A 155 -17.29 3.07 2.17
C TYR A 155 -17.57 3.09 0.68
#